data_AF-A0A8T4M0C4-F1
#
_entry.id   AF-A0A8T4M0C4-F1
#
_cell.length_a   1.000
_cell.length_b   1.000
_cell.length_c   1.000
_cell.angle_alpha   90.00
_cell.angle_beta   90.00
_cell.angle_gamma   90.00
#
_symmetry.space_group_name_H-M   'P 1'
#
loop_
_entity.id
_entity.type
_entity.pdbx_description
1 polymer ?
#
loop_
_entity_poly.entity_id
_entity_poly.type
_entity_poly.pdbx_seq_one_letter_code
_entity_poly.pdbx_strand_id
1 'polypeptide(L)'
;MEKKYKYTKKGFSKKAVSGVITTVLLILIVLASIGIVWAVISSFLKQGTEGIEGAADCFSLQMNIESAVNDSTAGTGDNIKIRVKRLAGEGNMTSIKFLIDGADTSFTGIIPDVAETRTFSARIINPEPIGKDVEIAAVIGTRTCGISDSATITSV
;
A
#
# COMPACT_ATOMS: atom_id res chain seq x y z
N MET A 1 -15.29 -95.01 -16.71
CA MET A 1 -14.22 -94.13 -17.24
C MET A 1 -14.46 -92.72 -16.71
N GLU A 2 -13.75 -92.30 -15.66
CA GLU A 2 -13.84 -90.95 -15.10
C GLU A 2 -12.80 -90.02 -15.75
N LYS A 3 -13.23 -88.88 -16.29
CA LYS A 3 -12.32 -87.84 -16.79
C LYS A 3 -12.09 -86.79 -15.69
N LYS A 4 -10.88 -86.79 -15.12
CA LYS A 4 -10.41 -85.76 -14.17
C LYS A 4 -9.99 -84.51 -14.94
N TYR A 5 -10.70 -83.40 -14.76
CA TYR A 5 -10.30 -82.09 -15.29
C TYR A 5 -9.30 -81.41 -14.34
N LYS A 6 -8.08 -81.16 -14.83
CA LYS A 6 -7.07 -80.34 -14.14
C LYS A 6 -7.36 -78.86 -14.39
N TYR A 7 -7.69 -78.12 -13.34
CA TYR A 7 -7.86 -76.66 -13.40
C TYR A 7 -6.52 -75.98 -13.09
N THR A 8 -5.93 -75.32 -14.08
CA THR A 8 -4.62 -74.65 -13.93
C THR A 8 -4.85 -73.18 -13.55
N LYS A 9 -4.49 -72.81 -12.32
CA LYS A 9 -4.65 -71.44 -11.79
C LYS A 9 -3.59 -70.52 -12.42
N LYS A 10 -4.00 -69.66 -13.36
CA LYS A 10 -3.15 -68.59 -13.94
C LYS A 10 -2.86 -67.55 -12.85
N GLY A 11 -1.63 -67.47 -12.37
CA GLY A 11 -1.19 -66.43 -11.44
C GLY A 11 -1.02 -65.08 -12.13
N PHE A 12 -1.68 -64.03 -11.63
CA PHE A 12 -1.54 -62.65 -12.14
C PHE A 12 -0.08 -62.18 -11.99
N SER A 13 0.54 -61.74 -13.08
CA SER A 13 1.92 -61.24 -13.07
C SER A 13 1.99 -59.85 -12.42
N LYS A 14 2.48 -59.79 -11.17
CA LYS A 14 2.63 -58.56 -10.34
C LYS A 14 3.53 -57.47 -10.97
N LYS A 15 4.30 -57.80 -12.02
CA LYS A 15 5.22 -56.86 -12.69
C LYS A 15 4.52 -55.67 -13.36
N ALA A 16 3.31 -55.86 -13.89
CA ALA A 16 2.57 -54.78 -14.57
C ALA A 16 2.04 -53.72 -13.58
N VAL A 17 1.65 -54.14 -12.38
CA VAL A 17 1.11 -53.24 -11.34
C VAL A 17 2.21 -52.36 -10.73
N SER A 18 3.44 -52.88 -10.64
CA SER A 18 4.58 -52.14 -10.06
C SER A 18 4.95 -50.88 -10.84
N GLY A 19 4.87 -50.91 -12.17
CA GLY A 19 5.23 -49.75 -13.00
C GLY A 19 4.27 -48.58 -12.83
N VAL A 20 2.97 -48.87 -12.79
CA VAL A 20 1.92 -47.85 -12.61
C VAL A 20 2.03 -47.19 -11.24
N ILE A 21 2.28 -47.97 -10.20
CA ILE A 21 2.45 -47.44 -8.84
C ILE A 21 3.63 -46.47 -8.79
N THR A 22 4.77 -46.83 -9.37
CA THR A 22 5.95 -45.95 -9.40
C THR A 22 5.70 -44.65 -10.14
N THR A 23 4.98 -44.68 -11.28
CA THR A 23 4.68 -43.45 -12.03
C THR A 23 3.76 -42.51 -11.26
N VAL A 24 2.75 -43.07 -10.58
CA VAL A 24 1.82 -42.27 -9.76
C VAL A 24 2.56 -41.64 -8.58
N LEU A 25 3.42 -42.42 -7.90
CA LEU A 25 4.25 -41.93 -6.80
C LEU A 25 5.18 -40.79 -7.25
N LEU A 26 5.78 -40.92 -8.43
CA LEU A 26 6.67 -39.91 -8.99
C LEU A 26 5.90 -38.60 -9.27
N ILE A 27 4.71 -38.68 -9.88
CA ILE A 27 3.87 -37.50 -10.16
C ILE A 27 3.47 -36.80 -8.85
N LEU A 28 3.07 -37.57 -7.82
CA LEU A 28 2.67 -36.99 -6.53
C LEU A 28 3.80 -36.20 -5.88
N ILE A 29 5.04 -36.70 -5.93
CA ILE A 29 6.21 -36.03 -5.37
C ILE A 29 6.53 -34.74 -6.14
N VAL A 30 6.41 -34.77 -7.47
CA VAL A 30 6.64 -33.58 -8.31
C VAL A 30 5.62 -32.49 -8.00
N LEU A 31 4.33 -32.83 -7.88
CA LEU A 31 3.29 -31.86 -7.53
C LEU A 31 3.53 -31.23 -6.15
N ALA A 32 3.93 -32.04 -5.16
CA ALA A 32 4.30 -31.53 -3.84
C ALA A 32 5.49 -30.56 -3.92
N SER A 33 6.50 -30.88 -4.73
CA SER A 33 7.69 -30.05 -4.92
C SER A 33 7.34 -28.69 -5.54
N ILE A 34 6.49 -28.67 -6.57
CA ILE A 34 6.01 -27.43 -7.21
C ILE A 34 5.26 -26.55 -6.21
N GLY A 35 4.41 -27.17 -5.36
CA GLY A 35 3.67 -26.45 -4.32
C GLY A 35 4.57 -25.73 -3.32
N ILE A 36 5.65 -26.39 -2.87
CA ILE A 36 6.62 -25.79 -1.95
C ILE A 36 7.37 -24.62 -2.62
N VAL A 37 7.82 -24.79 -3.86
CA VAL A 37 8.50 -23.74 -4.61
C VAL A 37 7.59 -22.53 -4.82
N TRP A 38 6.32 -22.75 -5.15
CA TRP A 38 5.36 -21.66 -5.30
C TRP A 38 5.10 -20.91 -3.99
N ALA A 39 4.99 -21.63 -2.86
CA ALA A 39 4.82 -20.99 -1.56
C ALA A 39 5.97 -20.01 -1.27
N VAL A 40 7.22 -20.45 -1.46
CA VAL A 40 8.40 -19.60 -1.24
C VAL A 40 8.43 -18.41 -2.20
N ILE A 41 8.24 -18.63 -3.50
CA ILE A 41 8.23 -17.55 -4.51
C ILE A 41 7.13 -16.53 -4.18
N SER A 42 5.93 -16.98 -3.81
CA SER A 42 4.81 -16.10 -3.50
C SER A 42 5.08 -15.21 -2.28
N SER A 43 5.75 -15.73 -1.26
CA SER A 43 6.15 -14.95 -0.08
C SER A 43 7.20 -13.89 -0.42
N PHE A 44 8.16 -14.20 -1.28
CA PHE A 44 9.17 -13.24 -1.74
C PHE A 44 8.57 -12.16 -2.65
N LEU A 45 7.66 -12.54 -3.55
CA LEU A 45 6.97 -11.57 -4.41
C LEU A 45 6.11 -10.61 -3.59
N LYS A 46 5.33 -11.10 -2.62
CA LYS A 46 4.53 -10.24 -1.73
C LYS A 46 5.38 -9.25 -0.95
N GLN A 47 6.45 -9.73 -0.32
CA GLN A 47 7.39 -8.85 0.41
C GLN A 47 8.08 -7.83 -0.52
N GLY A 48 8.39 -8.23 -1.76
CA GLY A 48 8.97 -7.33 -2.76
C GLY A 48 8.00 -6.25 -3.25
N THR A 49 6.70 -6.56 -3.33
CA THR A 49 5.67 -5.62 -3.80
C THR A 49 5.12 -4.73 -2.69
N GLU A 50 5.11 -5.16 -1.43
CA GLU A 50 4.73 -4.34 -0.26
C GLU A 50 5.57 -3.05 -0.17
N GLY A 51 6.82 -3.08 -0.65
CA GLY A 51 7.70 -1.92 -0.74
C GLY A 51 7.50 -1.04 -1.99
N ILE A 52 6.58 -1.39 -2.89
CA ILE A 52 6.29 -0.66 -4.14
C ILE A 52 4.84 -0.16 -4.18
N GLU A 53 3.93 -0.79 -3.43
CA GLU A 53 2.56 -0.33 -3.28
C GLU A 53 2.54 1.15 -2.84
N GLY A 54 1.81 1.97 -3.62
CA GLY A 54 1.69 3.42 -3.43
C GLY A 54 2.85 4.28 -3.97
N ALA A 55 3.97 3.72 -4.44
CA ALA A 55 5.10 4.52 -4.95
C ALA A 55 4.78 5.21 -6.30
N ALA A 56 4.10 4.49 -7.20
CA ALA A 56 3.62 5.05 -8.46
C ALA A 56 2.53 6.10 -8.22
N ASP A 57 1.64 5.83 -7.27
CA ASP A 57 0.57 6.76 -6.86
C ASP A 57 1.17 8.05 -6.30
N CYS A 58 2.15 7.95 -5.38
CA CYS A 58 2.87 9.10 -4.85
C CYS A 58 3.58 9.94 -5.93
N PHE A 59 4.05 9.32 -7.01
CA PHE A 59 4.69 10.03 -8.11
C PHE A 59 3.66 10.77 -8.98
N SER A 60 2.49 10.18 -9.20
CA SER A 60 1.43 10.80 -10.01
C SER A 60 0.66 11.89 -9.26
N LEU A 61 0.64 11.81 -7.93
CA LEU A 61 -0.13 12.68 -7.05
C LEU A 61 0.48 14.08 -6.96
N GLN A 62 -0.32 15.08 -7.32
CA GLN A 62 0.06 16.48 -7.29
C GLN A 62 -0.91 17.28 -6.43
N MET A 63 -0.35 17.99 -5.45
CA MET A 63 -1.07 18.91 -4.57
C MET A 63 -0.43 20.28 -4.63
N ASN A 64 -1.22 21.31 -4.38
CA ASN A 64 -0.79 22.70 -4.41
C ASN A 64 -1.37 23.45 -3.20
N ILE A 65 -0.55 24.30 -2.57
CA ILE A 65 -0.98 25.20 -1.51
C ILE A 65 -1.47 26.52 -2.14
N GLU A 66 -2.78 26.72 -2.19
CA GLU A 66 -3.34 27.98 -2.72
C GLU A 66 -3.11 29.17 -1.78
N SER A 67 -3.10 28.92 -0.47
CA SER A 67 -2.85 29.97 0.53
C SER A 67 -2.50 29.36 1.89
N ALA A 68 -1.53 29.95 2.59
CA ALA A 68 -1.20 29.62 3.97
C ALA A 68 -1.20 30.91 4.80
N VAL A 69 -2.18 31.06 5.69
CA VAL A 69 -2.35 32.31 6.46
C VAL A 69 -2.52 32.03 7.94
N ASN A 70 -1.94 32.92 8.76
CA ASN A 70 -2.19 32.98 10.19
C ASN A 70 -3.40 33.90 10.46
N ASP A 71 -4.55 33.29 10.71
CA ASP A 71 -5.78 33.98 11.11
C ASP A 71 -5.91 33.90 12.63
N SER A 72 -5.18 34.77 13.32
CA SER A 72 -5.29 34.95 14.78
C SER A 72 -6.53 35.78 15.14
N THR A 73 -7.72 35.36 14.71
CA THR A 73 -8.97 35.96 15.19
C THR A 73 -9.19 35.55 16.63
N ALA A 74 -9.31 36.54 17.52
CA ALA A 74 -9.51 36.33 18.95
C ALA A 74 -10.80 35.54 19.21
N GLY A 75 -10.68 34.28 19.62
CA GLY A 75 -11.80 33.44 20.08
C GLY A 75 -11.90 32.06 19.44
N THR A 76 -11.21 31.81 18.32
CA THR A 76 -11.16 30.48 17.69
C THR A 76 -9.93 29.69 18.12
N GLY A 77 -10.14 28.38 18.33
CA GLY A 77 -9.08 27.38 18.52
C GLY A 77 -7.95 27.55 17.51
N ASP A 78 -8.26 27.72 16.24
CA ASP A 78 -7.25 27.59 15.21
C ASP A 78 -6.75 28.94 14.73
N ASN A 79 -5.43 29.09 14.65
CA ASN A 79 -4.77 30.31 14.21
C ASN A 79 -4.08 30.16 12.85
N ILE A 80 -3.99 28.96 12.28
CA ILE A 80 -3.44 28.75 10.94
C ILE A 80 -4.51 28.12 10.05
N LYS A 81 -4.68 28.70 8.86
CA LYS A 81 -5.56 28.18 7.80
C LYS A 81 -4.73 27.97 6.53
N ILE A 82 -4.71 26.73 6.06
CA ILE A 82 -4.03 26.35 4.81
C ILE A 82 -5.08 25.84 3.84
N ARG A 83 -5.13 26.41 2.63
CA ARG A 83 -5.99 25.95 1.55
C ARG A 83 -5.15 25.09 0.62
N VAL A 84 -5.47 23.79 0.58
CA VAL A 84 -4.78 22.82 -0.26
C VAL A 84 -5.71 22.38 -1.37
N LYS A 85 -5.22 22.44 -2.60
CA LYS A 85 -5.89 21.93 -3.78
C LYS A 85 -5.24 20.65 -4.25
N ARG A 86 -6.04 19.60 -4.46
CA ARG A 86 -5.58 18.41 -5.18
C ARG A 86 -5.72 18.67 -6.67
N LEU A 87 -4.63 18.60 -7.42
CA LEU A 87 -4.66 18.87 -8.86
C LEU A 87 -5.11 17.62 -9.63
N ALA A 88 -4.21 16.65 -9.73
CA ALA A 88 -4.40 15.39 -10.45
C ALA A 88 -3.56 14.29 -9.78
N GLY A 89 -3.81 13.05 -10.17
CA GLY A 89 -3.04 11.90 -9.72
C GLY A 89 -3.89 10.80 -9.11
N GLU A 90 -3.49 9.57 -9.42
CA GLU A 90 -4.11 8.35 -8.91
C GLU A 90 -3.57 8.05 -7.50
N GLY A 91 -4.37 7.34 -6.71
CA GLY A 91 -4.02 7.03 -5.33
C GLY A 91 -5.11 7.45 -4.33
N ASN A 92 -5.44 6.52 -3.45
CA ASN A 92 -6.36 6.78 -2.36
C ASN A 92 -5.57 7.33 -1.16
N MET A 93 -5.58 8.65 -1.01
CA MET A 93 -4.92 9.32 0.11
C MET A 93 -5.62 8.95 1.41
N THR A 94 -4.85 8.47 2.37
CA THR A 94 -5.33 8.16 3.72
C THR A 94 -5.25 9.38 4.63
N SER A 95 -4.24 10.23 4.45
CA SER A 95 -4.10 11.49 5.20
C SER A 95 -3.15 12.46 4.46
N ILE A 96 -3.06 13.69 4.96
CA ILE A 96 -2.10 14.71 4.51
C ILE A 96 -1.27 15.11 5.73
N LYS A 97 0.04 15.12 5.56
CA LYS A 97 1.00 15.65 6.52
C LYS A 97 1.41 17.06 6.12
N PHE A 98 1.52 17.91 7.13
CA PHE A 98 2.01 19.27 7.00
C PHE A 98 3.28 19.38 7.82
N LEU A 99 4.34 19.89 7.20
CA LEU A 99 5.60 20.16 7.87
C LEU A 99 5.78 21.67 7.93
N ILE A 100 6.11 22.20 9.10
CA ILE A 100 6.42 23.63 9.27
C ILE A 100 7.85 23.72 9.74
N ASP A 101 8.71 24.35 8.93
CA ASP A 101 10.16 24.43 9.20
C ASP A 101 10.81 23.05 9.44
N GLY A 102 10.31 22.03 8.71
CA GLY A 102 10.73 20.63 8.84
C GLY A 102 10.13 19.86 10.02
N ALA A 103 9.28 20.46 10.84
CA ALA A 103 8.60 19.78 11.96
C ALA A 103 7.18 19.32 11.58
N ASP A 104 6.87 18.05 11.84
CA ASP A 104 5.54 17.48 11.63
C ASP A 104 4.49 18.21 12.50
N THR A 105 3.44 18.70 11.86
CA THR A 105 2.33 19.37 12.55
C THR A 105 1.00 18.75 12.14
N SER A 106 0.14 18.51 13.12
CA SER A 106 -1.18 17.95 12.89
C SER A 106 -2.17 19.04 12.51
N PHE A 107 -2.74 18.93 11.31
CA PHE A 107 -3.87 19.73 10.88
C PHE A 107 -5.15 18.91 10.88
N THR A 108 -6.28 19.58 11.11
CA THR A 108 -7.61 18.98 10.99
C THR A 108 -8.28 19.50 9.72
N GLY A 109 -8.84 18.58 8.93
CA GLY A 109 -9.53 18.91 7.69
C GLY A 109 -9.99 17.65 6.95
N ILE A 110 -10.77 17.86 5.88
CA ILE A 110 -11.24 16.80 5.00
C ILE A 110 -10.29 16.72 3.81
N ILE A 111 -9.91 15.51 3.42
CA ILE A 111 -9.05 15.27 2.27
C ILE A 111 -9.78 15.75 0.99
N PRO A 112 -9.17 16.61 0.17
CA PRO A 112 -9.77 17.09 -1.07
C PRO A 112 -9.87 15.98 -2.12
N ASP A 113 -11.00 15.96 -2.83
CA ASP A 113 -11.14 15.21 -4.08
C ASP A 113 -10.34 15.86 -5.22
N VAL A 114 -10.18 15.15 -6.34
CA VAL A 114 -9.45 15.65 -7.51
C VAL A 114 -10.08 16.96 -8.01
N ALA A 115 -9.25 17.98 -8.23
CA ALA A 115 -9.61 19.34 -8.56
C ALA A 115 -10.40 20.10 -7.46
N GLU A 116 -10.54 19.54 -6.26
CA GLU A 116 -11.15 20.21 -5.11
C GLU A 116 -10.11 20.93 -4.24
N THR A 117 -10.51 22.07 -3.68
CA THR A 117 -9.72 22.80 -2.67
C THR A 117 -10.39 22.65 -1.30
N ARG A 118 -9.62 22.24 -0.29
CA ARG A 118 -10.07 22.13 1.11
C ARG A 118 -9.19 22.96 2.03
N THR A 119 -9.80 23.42 3.12
CA THR A 119 -9.10 24.17 4.16
C THR A 119 -8.75 23.27 5.32
N PHE A 120 -7.50 23.31 5.72
CA PHE A 120 -6.94 22.65 6.88
C PHE A 120 -6.62 23.69 7.93
N SER A 121 -6.97 23.40 9.19
CA SER A 121 -6.74 24.30 10.30
C SER A 121 -5.94 23.64 11.41
N ALA A 122 -5.08 24.42 12.07
CA ALA A 122 -4.33 23.99 13.23
C ALA A 122 -4.16 25.14 14.22
N ARG A 123 -3.97 24.77 15.49
CA ARG A 123 -3.54 25.67 16.56
C ARG A 123 -2.04 25.48 16.81
N ILE A 124 -1.25 26.50 16.51
CA ILE A 124 0.18 26.54 16.83
C ILE A 124 0.44 27.70 17.78
N ILE A 125 0.82 27.36 19.01
CA ILE A 125 1.00 28.33 20.09
C ILE A 125 2.47 28.76 20.21
N ASN A 126 3.42 27.87 19.85
CA ASN A 126 4.84 28.13 19.96
C ASN A 126 5.63 27.08 19.14
N PRO A 127 6.60 27.44 18.29
CA PRO A 127 7.00 28.80 17.90
C PRO A 127 5.95 29.55 17.05
N GLU A 128 6.14 30.86 16.88
CA GLU A 128 5.30 31.68 15.99
C GLU A 128 5.39 31.16 14.54
N PRO A 129 4.26 30.86 13.89
CA PRO A 129 4.27 30.24 12.57
C PRO A 129 4.47 31.24 11.42
N ILE A 130 4.39 32.55 11.68
CA ILE A 130 4.49 33.59 10.65
C ILE A 130 5.93 33.63 10.09
N GLY A 131 6.06 33.66 8.77
CA GLY A 131 7.36 33.65 8.09
C GLY A 131 8.04 32.29 8.07
N LYS A 132 7.36 31.22 8.50
CA LYS A 132 7.82 29.84 8.36
C LYS A 132 7.28 29.23 7.07
N ASP A 133 8.08 28.37 6.46
CA ASP A 133 7.66 27.58 5.31
C ASP A 133 6.82 26.39 5.78
N VAL A 134 5.67 26.24 5.14
CA VAL A 134 4.82 25.06 5.27
C VAL A 134 4.91 24.23 4.02
N GLU A 135 5.22 22.96 4.21
CA GLU A 135 5.34 21.93 3.19
C GLU A 135 4.20 20.94 3.34
N ILE A 136 3.71 20.42 2.22
CA ILE A 136 2.65 19.40 2.22
C ILE A 136 3.16 18.09 1.63
N ALA A 137 2.81 16.99 2.29
CA ALA A 137 3.08 15.64 1.82
C ALA A 137 1.82 14.77 1.98
N ALA A 138 1.47 14.02 0.94
CA ALA A 138 0.36 13.09 1.02
C ALA A 138 0.79 11.77 1.69
N VAL A 139 -0.16 11.05 2.27
CA VAL A 139 0.06 9.71 2.83
C VAL A 139 -0.86 8.72 2.12
N ILE A 140 -0.29 7.68 1.53
CA ILE A 140 -0.99 6.59 0.85
C ILE A 140 -0.72 5.31 1.62
N GLY A 141 -1.74 4.75 2.25
CA GLY A 141 -1.59 3.61 3.16
C GLY A 141 -0.68 3.96 4.33
N THR A 142 0.49 3.33 4.39
CA THR A 142 1.51 3.55 5.44
C THR A 142 2.67 4.45 4.99
N ARG A 143 2.66 4.92 3.74
CA ARG A 143 3.78 5.65 3.14
C ARG A 143 3.47 7.13 3.02
N THR A 144 4.43 7.96 3.43
CA THR A 144 4.40 9.41 3.16
C THR A 144 5.10 9.66 1.83
N CYS A 145 4.40 10.32 0.90
CA CYS A 145 4.94 10.76 -0.38
C CYS A 145 5.96 11.89 -0.18
N GLY A 146 6.70 12.24 -1.24
CA GLY A 146 7.57 13.42 -1.23
C GLY A 146 6.79 14.72 -1.01
N ILE A 147 7.51 15.77 -0.66
CA ILE A 147 6.96 17.13 -0.55
C ILE A 147 6.37 17.49 -1.92
N SER A 148 5.07 17.79 -1.94
CA SER A 148 4.35 18.12 -3.16
C SER A 148 4.46 19.60 -3.50
N ASP A 149 4.40 20.46 -2.47
CA ASP A 149 4.48 21.91 -2.60
C ASP A 149 4.86 22.55 -1.27
N SER A 150 5.32 23.80 -1.32
CA SER A 150 5.74 24.59 -0.16
C SER A 150 5.29 26.05 -0.28
N ALA A 151 4.83 26.65 0.81
CA ALA A 151 4.43 28.06 0.85
C ALA A 151 4.84 28.69 2.19
N THR A 152 5.13 29.99 2.20
CA THR A 152 5.41 30.70 3.45
C THR A 152 4.11 31.17 4.10
N ILE A 153 3.97 30.95 5.42
CA ILE A 153 2.81 31.39 6.19
C ILE A 153 2.87 32.90 6.38
N THR A 154 1.86 33.61 5.88
CA THR A 154 1.73 35.07 6.04
C THR A 154 0.70 35.43 7.11
N SER A 155 0.78 36.65 7.65
CA SER A 155 -0.35 37.20 8.42
C SER A 155 -1.52 37.51 7.49
N VAL A 156 -2.75 37.36 7.99
CA VAL A 156 -3.97 37.88 7.34
C VAL A 156 -4.01 39.41 7.41
#